data_AF-A0A380P103-F1
#
_entry.id   AF-A0A380P103-F1
#
_cell.length_a   1.000
_cell.length_b   1.000
_cell.length_c   1.000
_cell.angle_alpha   90.00
_cell.angle_beta   90.00
_cell.angle_gamma   90.00
#
_symmetry.space_group_name_H-M   'P 1'
#
loop_
_entity.id
_entity.type
_entity.pdbx_description
1 polymer ?
#
loop_
_entity_poly.entity_id
_entity_poly.type
_entity_poly.pdbx_seq_one_letter_code
_entity_poly.pdbx_strand_id
1 'polypeptide(L)'
;MVYQKETTQTLEMTLEGYLIIADTGVRGQTGLAVSVVREQFDANPTQTNGHISALGKIAENIRDGLKQGDTTAIGQSMTEAHQHLQELGVSHPSLDRLVTAANQAGALGAKLTGGGVGGAMLALANTKSMPIT
;
A
#
# COMPACT_ATOMS: atom_id res chain seq x y z
N MET A 1 4.20 -7.07 -13.42
CA MET A 1 4.95 -6.03 -14.19
C MET A 1 5.57 -5.05 -13.22
N VAL A 2 6.76 -4.53 -13.50
CA VAL A 2 7.39 -3.42 -12.78
C VAL A 2 7.31 -2.18 -13.67
N TYR A 3 6.87 -1.05 -13.10
CA TYR A 3 6.86 0.25 -13.75
C TYR A 3 7.94 1.14 -13.14
N GLN A 4 8.80 1.73 -13.98
CA GLN A 4 9.83 2.67 -13.54
C GLN A 4 10.09 3.70 -14.62
N LYS A 5 9.87 4.99 -14.33
CA LYS A 5 10.13 6.13 -15.23
C LYS A 5 9.66 5.86 -16.68
N GLU A 6 8.37 5.59 -16.85
CA GLU A 6 7.71 5.31 -18.15
C GLU A 6 8.12 4.00 -18.83
N THR A 7 9.01 3.21 -18.22
CA THR A 7 9.34 1.87 -18.71
C THR A 7 8.56 0.81 -17.94
N THR A 8 8.13 -0.23 -18.65
CA THR A 8 7.46 -1.40 -18.08
C THR A 8 8.25 -2.66 -18.39
N GLN A 9 8.47 -3.48 -17.38
CA GLN A 9 9.14 -4.78 -17.52
C GLN A 9 8.29 -5.89 -16.91
N THR A 10 8.30 -7.06 -17.53
CA THR A 10 7.69 -8.25 -16.93
C THR A 10 8.46 -8.66 -15.68
N LEU A 11 7.73 -9.15 -14.68
CA LEU A 11 8.32 -9.67 -13.44
C LEU A 11 7.84 -11.10 -13.29
N GLU A 12 8.77 -12.03 -13.34
CA GLU A 12 8.56 -13.38 -12.84
C GLU A 12 8.36 -13.30 -11.32
N MET A 13 7.27 -13.89 -10.83
CA MET A 13 6.90 -13.81 -9.42
C MET A 13 6.24 -15.09 -8.93
N THR A 14 6.46 -15.38 -7.65
CA THR A 14 5.80 -16.44 -6.88
C THR A 14 5.12 -15.78 -5.70
N LEU A 15 3.82 -16.03 -5.51
CA LEU A 15 3.07 -15.54 -4.36
C LEU A 15 2.20 -16.67 -3.81
N GLU A 16 2.59 -17.19 -2.65
CA GLU A 16 1.82 -18.21 -1.93
C GLU A 16 0.93 -17.54 -0.89
N GLY A 17 -0.19 -16.98 -1.35
CA GLY A 17 -1.14 -16.29 -0.50
C GLY A 17 -2.37 -15.80 -1.26
N TYR A 18 -3.23 -15.09 -0.55
CA TYR A 18 -4.47 -14.55 -1.06
C TYR A 18 -4.45 -13.03 -0.95
N LEU A 19 -4.76 -12.35 -2.05
CA LEU A 19 -4.99 -10.91 -2.04
C LEU A 19 -6.47 -10.65 -1.81
N ILE A 20 -6.77 -9.82 -0.82
CA ILE A 20 -8.12 -9.39 -0.48
C ILE A 20 -8.23 -7.90 -0.80
N ILE A 21 -9.26 -7.52 -1.55
CA ILE A 21 -9.58 -6.13 -1.87
C ILE A 21 -10.88 -5.79 -1.17
N ALA A 22 -10.86 -4.72 -0.38
CA ALA A 22 -12.04 -4.20 0.31
C ALA A 22 -12.27 -2.74 -0.06
N ASP A 23 -13.46 -2.44 -0.58
CA ASP A 23 -13.87 -1.08 -0.91
C ASP A 23 -14.40 -0.38 0.35
N THR A 24 -13.99 0.87 0.56
CA THR A 24 -14.43 1.67 1.70
C THR A 24 -15.87 2.21 1.56
N GLY A 25 -16.46 2.13 0.37
CA GLY A 25 -17.69 2.82 -0.02
C GLY A 25 -17.48 4.33 -0.23
N VAL A 26 -16.29 4.86 0.05
CA VAL A 26 -15.92 6.26 -0.15
C VAL A 26 -15.22 6.38 -1.49
N ARG A 27 -15.73 7.26 -2.37
CA ARG A 27 -15.11 7.48 -3.68
C ARG A 27 -13.70 8.04 -3.51
N GLY A 28 -12.70 7.32 -4.02
CA GLY A 28 -11.32 7.80 -4.07
C GLY A 28 -11.18 9.02 -4.97
N GLN A 29 -10.30 9.95 -4.58
CA GLN A 29 -10.11 11.23 -5.27
C GLN A 29 -8.64 11.42 -5.66
N THR A 30 -8.23 10.82 -6.78
CA THR A 30 -6.82 10.84 -7.23
C THR A 30 -6.26 12.26 -7.38
N GLY A 31 -7.03 13.19 -7.95
CA GLY A 31 -6.60 14.58 -8.10
C GLY A 31 -6.33 15.25 -6.76
N LEU A 32 -7.23 15.06 -5.79
CA LEU A 32 -7.07 15.57 -4.42
C LEU A 32 -5.84 14.96 -3.73
N ALA A 33 -5.64 13.65 -3.85
CA ALA A 33 -4.49 12.99 -3.24
C ALA A 33 -3.16 13.55 -3.77
N VAL A 34 -3.06 13.80 -5.08
CA VAL A 34 -1.86 14.44 -5.67
C VAL A 34 -1.67 15.85 -5.12
N SER A 35 -2.75 16.64 -5.01
CA SER A 35 -2.70 17.98 -4.41
C SER A 35 -2.23 17.94 -2.95
N VAL A 36 -2.73 17.00 -2.13
CA VAL A 36 -2.32 16.84 -0.73
C VAL A 36 -0.82 16.55 -0.62
N VAL A 37 -0.30 15.59 -1.41
CA VAL A 37 1.13 15.28 -1.42
C VAL A 37 1.94 16.50 -1.88
N ARG A 38 1.43 17.27 -2.84
CA ARG A 38 2.09 18.48 -3.32
C ARG A 38 2.16 19.55 -2.22
N GLU A 39 1.06 19.78 -1.51
CA GLU A 39 1.01 20.73 -0.39
C GLU A 39 1.99 20.33 0.73
N GLN A 40 2.04 19.04 1.07
CA GLN A 40 3.02 18.51 2.03
C GLN A 40 4.47 18.67 1.55
N PHE A 41 4.70 18.51 0.24
CA PHE A 41 6.01 18.73 -0.34
C PHE A 41 6.42 20.20 -0.28
N ASP A 42 5.51 21.12 -0.59
CA ASP A 42 5.79 22.55 -0.55
C ASP A 42 6.00 23.04 0.89
N ALA A 43 5.30 22.46 1.87
CA ALA A 43 5.45 22.79 3.29
C ALA A 43 6.70 22.19 3.95
N ASN A 44 6.99 20.90 3.70
CA ASN A 44 8.09 20.16 4.35
C ASN A 44 8.86 19.28 3.35
N PRO A 45 9.63 19.85 2.40
CA PRO A 45 10.22 19.11 1.29
C PRO A 45 11.12 17.94 1.71
N THR A 46 11.93 18.13 2.77
CA THR A 46 12.87 17.10 3.24
C THR A 46 12.14 15.89 3.82
N GLN A 47 11.14 16.12 4.67
CA GLN A 47 10.36 15.04 5.29
C GLN A 47 9.53 14.30 4.24
N THR A 48 8.81 15.04 3.39
CA THR A 48 7.99 14.48 2.32
C THR A 48 8.82 13.65 1.34
N ASN A 49 10.00 14.13 0.94
CA ASN A 49 10.93 13.33 0.14
C ASN A 49 11.44 12.08 0.85
N GLY A 50 11.61 12.14 2.18
CA GLY A 50 11.94 10.99 3.00
C GLY A 50 10.91 9.87 2.85
N HIS A 51 9.63 10.20 3.00
CA HIS A 51 8.52 9.24 2.83
C HIS A 51 8.43 8.69 1.40
N ILE A 52 8.56 9.55 0.38
CA ILE A 52 8.55 9.13 -1.03
C ILE A 52 9.72 8.17 -1.32
N SER A 53 10.92 8.50 -0.83
CA SER A 53 12.11 7.66 -1.02
C SER A 53 11.98 6.31 -0.29
N ALA A 54 11.39 6.31 0.90
CA ALA A 54 11.12 5.08 1.64
C ALA A 54 10.12 4.19 0.88
N LEU A 55 9.02 4.76 0.37
CA LEU A 55 8.08 4.03 -0.49
C LEU A 55 8.73 3.44 -1.74
N GLY A 56 9.70 4.15 -2.34
CA GLY A 56 10.51 3.61 -3.44
C GLY A 56 11.29 2.36 -3.05
N LYS A 57 11.98 2.38 -1.90
CA LYS A 57 12.72 1.23 -1.36
C LYS A 57 11.79 0.07 -1.00
N ILE A 58 10.63 0.36 -0.42
CA ILE A 58 9.63 -0.65 -0.08
C ILE A 58 9.11 -1.34 -1.35
N ALA A 59 8.92 -0.61 -2.46
CA ALA A 59 8.54 -1.22 -3.73
C ALA A 59 9.63 -2.17 -4.26
N GLU A 60 10.91 -1.84 -4.07
CA GLU A 60 12.03 -2.73 -4.40
C GLU A 60 12.03 -3.99 -3.53
N ASN A 61 11.80 -3.84 -2.21
CA ASN A 61 11.69 -4.95 -1.28
C ASN A 61 10.52 -5.89 -1.64
N ILE A 62 9.35 -5.35 -1.99
CA ILE A 62 8.20 -6.14 -2.44
C ILE A 62 8.55 -6.89 -3.73
N ARG A 63 9.19 -6.23 -4.70
CA ARG A 63 9.65 -6.90 -5.94
C ARG A 63 10.57 -8.07 -5.62
N ASP A 64 11.51 -7.90 -4.70
CA ASP A 64 12.48 -8.93 -4.36
C ASP A 64 11.84 -10.06 -3.56
N GLY A 65 10.88 -9.75 -2.67
CA GLY A 65 10.04 -10.74 -2.00
C GLY A 65 9.18 -11.55 -2.98
N LEU A 66 8.60 -10.89 -3.99
CA LEU A 66 7.83 -11.56 -5.06
C LEU A 66 8.70 -12.52 -5.89
N LYS A 67 9.96 -12.20 -6.13
CA LYS A 67 10.89 -13.11 -6.83
C LYS A 67 11.26 -14.32 -5.97
N GLN A 68 11.33 -14.15 -4.66
CA GLN A 68 11.77 -15.17 -3.70
C GLN A 68 10.61 -15.99 -3.13
N GLY A 69 9.35 -15.57 -3.35
CA GLY A 69 8.18 -16.17 -2.69
C GLY A 69 8.02 -15.81 -1.22
N ASP A 70 8.73 -14.78 -0.73
CA ASP A 70 8.69 -14.38 0.69
C ASP A 70 7.44 -13.54 0.99
N THR A 71 6.31 -14.24 1.12
CA THR A 71 4.99 -13.66 1.35
C THR A 71 4.92 -12.88 2.67
N THR A 72 5.70 -13.29 3.69
CA THR A 72 5.77 -12.59 4.98
C THR A 72 6.46 -11.24 4.83
N ALA A 73 7.61 -11.18 4.15
CA ALA A 73 8.32 -9.92 3.90
C ALA A 73 7.49 -8.94 3.05
N ILE A 74 6.73 -9.46 2.08
CA ILE A 74 5.79 -8.65 1.29
C ILE A 74 4.71 -8.04 2.20
N GLY A 75 4.10 -8.83 3.08
CA GLY A 75 3.09 -8.35 4.02
C GLY A 75 3.62 -7.24 4.94
N GLN A 76 4.79 -7.44 5.54
CA GLN A 76 5.45 -6.43 6.37
C GLN A 76 5.71 -5.13 5.60
N SER A 77 6.21 -5.26 4.36
CA SER A 77 6.43 -4.13 3.44
C SER A 77 5.14 -3.40 3.09
N MET A 78 4.00 -4.10 2.95
CA MET A 78 2.70 -3.47 2.73
C MET A 78 2.30 -2.61 3.93
N THR A 79 2.44 -3.12 5.15
CA THR A 79 2.11 -2.39 6.38
C THR A 79 2.98 -1.14 6.55
N GLU A 80 4.29 -1.25 6.29
CA GLU A 80 5.21 -0.10 6.32
C GLU A 80 4.84 0.95 5.25
N ALA A 81 4.47 0.50 4.04
CA ALA A 81 4.00 1.41 3.01
C ALA A 81 2.74 2.17 3.45
N HIS A 82 1.80 1.53 4.14
CA HIS A 82 0.59 2.19 4.62
C HIS A 82 0.93 3.33 5.59
N GLN A 83 1.88 3.12 6.50
CA GLN A 83 2.32 4.15 7.45
C GLN A 83 2.87 5.38 6.73
N HIS A 84 3.76 5.20 5.75
CA HIS A 84 4.24 6.33 4.96
C HIS A 84 3.15 7.03 4.15
N LEU A 85 2.16 6.29 3.66
CA LEU A 85 1.02 6.87 2.96
C LEU A 85 0.10 7.66 3.92
N GLN A 86 0.00 7.28 5.18
CA GLN A 86 -0.66 8.08 6.22
C GLN A 86 0.10 9.38 6.48
N GLU A 87 1.42 9.32 6.63
CA GLU A 87 2.26 10.51 6.83
C GLU A 87 2.21 11.48 5.63
N LEU A 88 2.06 10.96 4.41
CA LEU A 88 1.85 11.76 3.21
C LEU A 88 0.43 12.37 3.10
N GLY A 89 -0.46 12.08 4.05
CA GLY A 89 -1.80 12.64 4.12
C GLY A 89 -2.80 12.02 3.12
N VAL A 90 -2.47 10.91 2.46
CA VAL A 90 -3.32 10.29 1.43
C VAL A 90 -4.18 9.14 1.95
N SER A 91 -4.14 8.85 3.25
CA SER A 91 -5.09 7.90 3.86
C SER A 91 -6.47 8.53 4.10
N HIS A 92 -7.35 7.75 4.73
CA HIS A 92 -8.70 8.16 5.13
C HIS A 92 -9.15 7.29 6.31
N PRO A 93 -9.97 7.80 7.26
CA PRO A 93 -10.44 6.99 8.40
C PRO A 93 -11.05 5.64 8.01
N SER A 94 -11.81 5.60 6.90
CA SER A 94 -12.37 4.34 6.38
C SER A 94 -11.29 3.36 5.88
N LEU A 95 -10.23 3.86 5.24
CA LEU A 95 -9.09 3.02 4.83
C LEU A 95 -8.35 2.48 6.04
N ASP A 96 -8.08 3.35 7.02
CA ASP A 96 -7.37 2.97 8.24
C ASP A 96 -8.15 1.92 9.03
N ARG A 97 -9.48 2.07 9.13
CA ARG A 97 -10.35 1.05 9.74
C ARG A 97 -10.23 -0.30 9.03
N LEU A 98 -10.26 -0.31 7.69
CA LEU A 98 -10.12 -1.57 6.93
C LEU A 98 -8.74 -2.20 7.14
N VAL A 99 -7.66 -1.40 7.08
CA VAL A 99 -6.29 -1.90 7.34
C VAL A 99 -6.18 -2.48 8.74
N THR A 100 -6.70 -1.79 9.76
CA THR A 100 -6.74 -2.30 11.14
C THR A 100 -7.52 -3.60 11.22
N ALA A 101 -8.71 -3.68 10.63
CA ALA A 101 -9.53 -4.90 10.64
C ALA A 101 -8.83 -6.08 9.96
N ALA A 102 -8.17 -5.85 8.82
CA ALA A 102 -7.41 -6.87 8.12
C ALA A 102 -6.24 -7.41 8.98
N ASN A 103 -5.48 -6.50 9.61
CA ASN A 103 -4.38 -6.89 10.48
C ASN A 103 -4.88 -7.67 11.71
N GLN A 104 -5.98 -7.24 12.33
CA GLN A 104 -6.61 -7.94 13.45
C GLN A 104 -7.14 -9.33 13.07
N ALA A 105 -7.58 -9.49 11.81
CA ALA A 105 -8.01 -10.77 11.27
C ALA A 105 -6.85 -11.71 10.87
N GLY A 106 -5.59 -11.28 11.06
CA GLY A 106 -4.41 -12.10 10.79
C GLY A 106 -3.82 -11.94 9.38
N ALA A 107 -4.09 -10.82 8.70
CA ALA A 107 -3.37 -10.49 7.47
C ALA A 107 -1.86 -10.43 7.73
N LEU A 108 -1.07 -10.89 6.76
CA LEU A 108 0.39 -10.70 6.74
C LEU A 108 0.74 -9.21 6.60
N GLY A 109 -0.13 -8.44 5.94
CA GLY A 109 -0.13 -6.99 5.96
C GLY A 109 -1.19 -6.41 5.06
N ALA A 110 -1.47 -5.12 5.24
CA ALA A 110 -2.50 -4.41 4.50
C ALA A 110 -2.12 -2.95 4.26
N LYS A 111 -2.58 -2.39 3.14
CA LYS A 111 -2.39 -0.98 2.79
C LYS A 111 -3.51 -0.45 1.92
N LEU A 112 -3.69 0.87 1.88
CA LEU A 112 -4.52 1.50 0.85
C LEU A 112 -3.99 1.19 -0.57
N THR A 113 -4.88 1.19 -1.56
CA THR A 113 -4.52 1.04 -2.97
C THR A 113 -5.25 2.06 -3.85
N GLY A 114 -4.64 2.42 -4.98
CA GLY A 114 -5.09 3.54 -5.82
C GLY A 114 -4.58 4.89 -5.31
N GLY A 115 -5.32 5.97 -5.62
CA GLY A 115 -4.92 7.34 -5.28
C GLY A 115 -5.00 7.69 -3.79
N GLY A 116 -5.78 6.94 -3.00
CA GLY A 116 -6.05 7.29 -1.60
C GLY A 116 -7.20 8.28 -1.40
N VAL A 117 -7.34 8.79 -0.18
CA VAL A 117 -8.44 9.67 0.27
C VAL A 117 -9.82 9.02 0.04
N GLY A 118 -9.90 7.72 0.34
CA GLY A 118 -11.03 6.84 0.02
C GLY A 118 -10.59 5.66 -0.86
N GLY A 119 -11.50 5.09 -1.63
CA GLY A 119 -11.22 3.97 -2.52
C GLY A 119 -11.14 2.64 -1.77
N ALA A 120 -10.08 1.87 -2.02
CA ALA A 120 -9.97 0.50 -1.54
C ALA A 120 -8.69 0.25 -0.74
N MET A 121 -8.75 -0.80 0.07
CA MET A 121 -7.63 -1.40 0.78
C MET A 121 -7.26 -2.74 0.12
N LEU A 122 -5.97 -3.05 0.11
CA LEU A 122 -5.40 -4.33 -0.30
C LEU A 122 -4.74 -5.00 0.91
N ALA A 123 -5.14 -6.25 1.20
CA ALA A 123 -4.53 -7.08 2.24
C ALA A 123 -3.95 -8.37 1.63
N LEU A 124 -2.87 -8.85 2.24
CA LEU A 124 -2.25 -10.13 1.92
C LEU A 124 -2.49 -11.12 3.07
N ALA A 125 -3.09 -12.26 2.78
CA ALA A 125 -3.45 -13.30 3.74
C ALA A 125 -2.83 -14.65 3.37
N ASN A 126 -2.56 -15.48 4.37
CA ASN A 126 -2.06 -16.85 4.18
C ASN A 126 -3.18 -17.86 3.83
N THR A 127 -4.43 -17.53 4.12
CA THR A 127 -5.58 -18.42 3.94
C THR A 127 -6.73 -17.71 3.22
N LYS A 128 -7.55 -18.51 2.53
CA LYS A 128 -8.68 -18.01 1.74
C LYS A 128 -9.82 -17.46 2.61
N SER A 129 -9.97 -17.99 3.82
CA SER A 129 -11.06 -17.64 4.74
C SER A 129 -10.54 -16.69 5.82
N MET A 130 -10.46 -15.41 5.49
CA MET A 130 -10.15 -14.36 6.46
C MET A 130 -11.35 -13.42 6.58
N PRO A 131 -12.13 -13.48 7.67
CA PRO A 131 -13.24 -12.55 7.86
C PRO A 131 -12.71 -11.16 8.20
N ILE A 132 -12.92 -10.19 7.29
CA ILE A 132 -12.62 -8.77 7.52
C ILE A 132 -13.97 -8.07 7.75
N THR A 133 -14.23 -7.61 8.98
CA THR A 133 -15.49 -6.94 9.39
C THR A 133 -15.20 -5.68 10.19
#